data_AF-M1EBM9-F1
#
_entry.id   AF-M1EBM9-F1
#
_cell.length_a   1.000
_cell.length_b   1.000
_cell.length_c   1.000
_cell.angle_alpha   90.00
_cell.angle_beta   90.00
_cell.angle_gamma   90.00
#
_symmetry.space_group_name_H-M   'P 1'
#
loop_
_entity.id
_entity.type
_entity.pdbx_description
1 polymer ?
#
loop_
_entity_poly.entity_id
_entity_poly.type
_entity_poly.pdbx_seq_one_letter_code
_entity_poly.pdbx_strand_id
1 'polypeptide(L)'
;REKNSQASKVFITSDLCGQKFLCFLVESELQLRCVKFQESNDKTQLIFGSITNIHAKDAAPVEKIDTMLVLEGSGNLVLYTGVVRVGKVFIPGLPAPSLTMSNTMPRPSTPLDSVSTPKPLSKLLGSLDEV
;
A
#
# COMPACT_ATOMS: atom_id res chain seq x y z
N ARG A 1 12.85 23.59 -1.10
CA ARG A 1 12.30 23.47 -2.47
C ARG A 1 12.51 22.03 -2.88
N GLU A 2 11.45 21.21 -2.99
CA GLU A 2 11.59 19.84 -3.50
C GLU A 2 12.29 19.87 -4.86
N LYS A 3 13.35 19.08 -5.02
CA LYS A 3 14.07 18.94 -6.28
C LYS A 3 13.29 17.95 -7.17
N ASN A 4 12.16 18.40 -7.71
CA ASN A 4 11.34 17.57 -8.58
C ASN A 4 12.08 17.38 -9.91
N SER A 5 12.59 16.16 -10.16
CA SER A 5 13.23 15.82 -11.44
C SER A 5 12.19 15.45 -12.49
N GLN A 6 12.61 15.41 -13.76
CA GLN A 6 11.77 14.86 -14.82
C GLN A 6 11.38 13.41 -14.51
N ALA A 7 10.14 13.05 -14.85
CA ALA A 7 9.67 11.67 -14.73
C ALA A 7 10.40 10.76 -15.74
N SER A 8 10.85 9.60 -15.29
CA SER A 8 11.56 8.61 -16.12
C SER A 8 10.59 7.70 -16.89
N LYS A 9 9.39 7.47 -16.34
CA LYS A 9 8.35 6.65 -16.95
C LYS A 9 6.97 7.23 -16.61
N VAL A 10 6.04 7.16 -17.56
CA VAL A 10 4.66 7.59 -17.38
C VAL A 10 3.74 6.56 -18.02
N PHE A 11 2.64 6.21 -17.36
CA PHE A 11 1.61 5.33 -17.90
C PHE A 11 0.26 5.58 -17.23
N ILE A 12 -0.81 5.05 -17.85
CA ILE A 12 -2.16 5.04 -17.28
C ILE A 12 -2.47 3.62 -16.81
N THR A 13 -3.18 3.48 -15.70
CA THR A 13 -3.71 2.21 -15.22
C THR A 13 -5.09 2.42 -14.61
N SER A 14 -5.80 1.32 -14.35
CA SER A 14 -7.09 1.32 -13.68
C SER A 14 -7.00 0.42 -12.45
N ASP A 15 -7.84 0.66 -11.45
CA ASP A 15 -8.11 -0.32 -10.41
C ASP A 15 -9.29 -1.24 -10.77
N LEU A 16 -9.55 -2.24 -9.94
CA LEU A 16 -10.65 -3.19 -10.11
C LEU A 16 -12.05 -2.53 -10.06
N CYS A 17 -12.15 -1.29 -9.56
CA CYS A 17 -13.39 -0.51 -9.53
C CYS A 17 -13.54 0.40 -10.76
N GLY A 18 -12.58 0.38 -11.69
CA GLY A 18 -12.56 1.21 -12.89
C GLY A 18 -12.06 2.65 -12.66
N GLN A 19 -11.54 2.98 -11.47
CA GLN A 19 -10.91 4.29 -11.24
C GLN A 19 -9.59 4.33 -12.02
N LYS A 20 -9.43 5.36 -12.86
CA LYS A 20 -8.21 5.57 -13.63
C LYS A 20 -7.18 6.37 -12.85
N PHE A 21 -5.92 6.06 -13.11
CA PHE A 21 -4.76 6.70 -12.51
C PHE A 21 -3.74 7.06 -13.59
N LEU A 22 -3.26 8.31 -13.57
CA LEU A 22 -2.06 8.72 -14.29
C LEU A 22 -0.87 8.54 -13.36
N CYS A 23 0.02 7.63 -13.71
CA CYS A 23 1.16 7.25 -12.89
C CYS A 23 2.45 7.73 -13.54
N PHE A 24 3.29 8.45 -12.78
CA PHE A 24 4.61 8.87 -13.26
C PHE A 24 5.68 8.59 -12.21
N LEU A 25 6.77 7.98 -12.66
CA LEU A 25 7.91 7.56 -11.84
C LEU A 25 8.95 8.67 -11.80
N VAL A 26 9.31 9.09 -10.60
CA VAL A 26 10.40 10.03 -10.32
C VAL A 26 11.55 9.22 -9.73
N GLU A 27 12.46 8.76 -10.59
CA GLU A 27 13.54 7.84 -10.22
C GLU A 27 14.50 8.43 -9.19
N SER A 28 14.75 9.75 -9.23
CA SER A 28 15.59 10.45 -8.26
C SER A 28 15.06 10.39 -6.82
N GLU A 29 13.76 10.17 -6.66
CA GLU A 29 13.08 10.05 -5.37
C GLU A 29 12.68 8.60 -5.05
N LEU A 30 12.87 7.67 -5.99
CA LEU A 30 12.34 6.30 -5.93
C LEU A 30 10.84 6.30 -5.58
N GLN A 31 10.07 7.15 -6.27
CA GLN A 31 8.65 7.32 -6.04
C GLN A 31 7.85 7.27 -7.35
N LEU A 32 6.79 6.48 -7.33
CA LEU A 32 5.73 6.50 -8.31
C LEU A 32 4.58 7.37 -7.77
N ARG A 33 4.27 8.46 -8.47
CA ARG A 33 3.15 9.34 -8.11
C ARG A 33 1.94 8.97 -8.95
N CYS A 34 0.86 8.61 -8.28
CA CYS A 34 -0.38 8.15 -8.91
C CYS A 34 -1.45 9.24 -8.70
N VAL A 35 -1.91 9.85 -9.79
CA VAL A 35 -2.96 10.87 -9.77
C VAL A 35 -4.26 10.24 -10.23
N LYS A 36 -5.28 10.24 -9.37
CA LYS A 36 -6.62 9.83 -9.78
C LYS A 36 -7.15 10.78 -10.84
N PHE A 37 -7.75 10.26 -11.89
CA PHE A 37 -8.47 11.10 -12.83
C PHE A 37 -9.70 10.38 -13.39
N GLN A 38 -10.67 11.18 -13.83
CA GLN A 38 -11.88 10.70 -14.48
C GLN A 38 -12.28 11.68 -15.59
N GLU A 39 -13.09 11.21 -16.53
CA GLU A 39 -13.70 12.09 -17.52
C GLU A 39 -14.85 12.88 -16.87
N SER A 40 -15.08 14.12 -17.30
CA SER A 40 -16.24 14.89 -16.88
C SER A 40 -17.54 14.23 -17.38
N ASN A 41 -18.66 14.52 -16.71
CA ASN A 41 -19.96 13.93 -17.06
C ASN A 41 -20.38 14.23 -18.51
N ASP A 42 -19.95 15.38 -19.05
CA ASP A 42 -20.19 15.83 -20.42
C ASP A 42 -19.08 15.42 -21.42
N LYS A 43 -18.05 14.68 -20.97
CA LYS A 43 -16.97 14.15 -21.81
C LYS A 43 -16.08 15.18 -22.49
N THR A 44 -16.02 16.40 -21.96
CA THR A 44 -15.26 17.51 -22.56
C THR A 44 -13.87 17.67 -21.96
N GLN A 45 -13.65 17.19 -20.73
CA GLN A 45 -12.42 17.40 -19.99
C GLN A 45 -12.12 16.27 -19.01
N LEU A 46 -10.89 16.26 -18.50
CA LEU A 46 -10.47 15.37 -17.42
C LEU A 46 -10.50 16.10 -16.09
N ILE A 47 -11.03 15.44 -15.07
CA ILE A 47 -11.06 15.88 -13.68
C ILE A 47 -9.98 15.10 -12.94
N PHE A 48 -8.96 15.81 -12.44
CA PHE A 48 -7.89 15.24 -11.63
C PHE A 48 -8.22 15.36 -10.14
N GLY A 49 -8.06 14.26 -9.43
CA GLY A 49 -8.30 14.15 -7.99
C GLY A 49 -7.01 14.07 -7.18
N SER A 50 -7.06 13.28 -6.11
CA SER A 50 -5.93 13.11 -5.17
C SER A 50 -4.71 12.47 -5.81
N ILE A 51 -3.53 12.83 -5.28
CA ILE A 51 -2.24 12.20 -5.59
C ILE A 51 -1.87 11.24 -4.45
N THR A 52 -1.35 10.06 -4.79
CA THR A 52 -0.77 9.12 -3.83
C THR A 52 0.64 8.74 -4.28
N ASN A 53 1.61 8.80 -3.38
CA ASN A 53 2.99 8.42 -3.65
C ASN A 53 3.24 6.99 -3.19
N ILE A 54 3.79 6.17 -4.07
CA ILE A 54 4.18 4.78 -3.80
C ILE A 54 5.70 4.70 -3.92
N HIS A 55 6.38 4.14 -2.92
CA HIS A 55 7.82 3.90 -2.99
C HIS A 55 8.12 2.82 -4.03
N ALA A 56 8.81 3.21 -5.11
CA ALA A 56 9.02 2.39 -6.28
C ALA A 56 10.37 2.72 -6.93
N LYS A 57 11.18 1.69 -7.18
CA LYS A 57 12.33 1.77 -8.08
C LYS A 57 11.89 1.72 -9.53
N ASP A 58 10.92 0.87 -9.85
CA ASP A 58 10.30 0.81 -11.16
C ASP A 58 8.83 0.37 -11.06
N ALA A 59 8.04 0.64 -12.09
CA ALA A 59 6.66 0.19 -12.20
C ALA A 59 6.22 -0.07 -13.65
N ALA A 60 5.25 -0.96 -13.83
CA ALA A 60 4.63 -1.25 -15.12
C ALA A 60 3.15 -1.62 -14.94
N PRO A 61 2.26 -1.15 -15.84
CA PRO A 61 0.84 -1.55 -15.82
C PRO A 61 0.67 -2.97 -16.35
N VAL A 62 -0.32 -3.70 -15.81
CA VAL A 62 -0.79 -4.99 -16.31
C VAL A 62 -2.27 -4.84 -16.69
N GLU A 63 -2.50 -4.22 -17.84
CA GLU A 63 -3.82 -3.74 -18.29
C GLU A 63 -4.88 -4.85 -18.35
N LYS A 64 -4.49 -6.08 -18.71
CA LYS A 64 -5.42 -7.20 -18.86
C LYS A 64 -6.20 -7.55 -17.57
N ILE A 65 -5.68 -7.17 -16.41
CA ILE A 65 -6.26 -7.51 -15.10
C ILE A 65 -6.43 -6.29 -14.19
N ASP A 66 -6.41 -5.07 -14.73
CA ASP A 66 -6.59 -3.81 -13.96
C ASP A 66 -5.69 -3.73 -12.71
N THR A 67 -4.42 -4.04 -12.90
CA THR A 67 -3.38 -3.94 -11.87
C THR A 67 -2.11 -3.30 -12.40
N MET A 68 -1.19 -3.05 -11.48
CA MET A 68 0.13 -2.52 -11.73
C MET A 68 1.15 -3.29 -10.90
N LEU A 69 2.28 -3.57 -11.51
CA LEU A 69 3.41 -4.21 -10.86
C LEU A 69 4.42 -3.14 -10.46
N VAL A 70 4.85 -3.17 -9.20
CA VAL A 70 5.79 -2.21 -8.63
C VAL A 70 7.00 -2.96 -8.09
N LEU A 71 8.19 -2.55 -8.53
CA LEU A 71 9.45 -3.00 -7.97
C LEU A 71 9.86 -2.02 -6.88
N GLU A 72 9.84 -2.46 -5.62
CA GLU A 72 10.30 -1.66 -4.48
C GLU A 72 11.83 -1.56 -4.47
N GLY A 73 12.38 -0.53 -3.81
CA GLY A 73 13.84 -0.38 -3.64
C GLY A 73 14.52 -1.55 -2.93
N SER A 74 13.76 -2.36 -2.19
CA SER A 74 14.20 -3.60 -1.54
C SER A 74 14.37 -4.79 -2.49
N GLY A 75 14.02 -4.64 -3.78
CA GLY A 75 14.02 -5.73 -4.76
C GLY A 75 12.77 -6.61 -4.72
N ASN A 76 11.80 -6.29 -3.85
CA ASN A 76 10.52 -6.99 -3.83
C ASN A 76 9.63 -6.52 -4.98
N LEU A 77 9.00 -7.47 -5.66
CA LEU A 77 7.98 -7.22 -6.66
C LEU A 77 6.61 -7.27 -5.98
N VAL A 78 5.80 -6.24 -6.16
CA VAL A 78 4.53 -6.06 -5.45
C VAL A 78 3.43 -5.70 -6.45
N LEU A 79 2.30 -6.39 -6.35
CA LEU A 79 1.12 -6.12 -7.15
C LEU A 79 0.25 -5.09 -6.45
N TYR A 80 -0.23 -4.11 -7.22
CA TYR A 80 -1.16 -3.06 -6.80
C TYR A 80 -2.37 -3.06 -7.73
N THR A 81 -3.52 -2.65 -7.20
CA THR A 81 -4.67 -2.23 -8.00
C THR A 81 -4.94 -0.76 -7.69
N GLY A 82 -4.72 0.11 -8.69
CA GLY A 82 -4.58 1.55 -8.44
C GLY A 82 -3.51 1.85 -7.39
N VAL A 83 -3.94 2.40 -6.25
CA VAL A 83 -3.08 2.73 -5.09
C VAL A 83 -3.16 1.73 -3.94
N VAL A 84 -3.94 0.66 -4.11
CA VAL A 84 -4.15 -0.37 -3.09
C VAL A 84 -3.17 -1.53 -3.31
N ARG A 85 -2.38 -1.84 -2.28
CA ARG A 85 -1.42 -2.95 -2.31
C ARG A 85 -2.14 -4.29 -2.22
N VAL A 86 -1.96 -5.15 -3.22
CA VAL A 86 -2.56 -6.49 -3.25
C VAL A 86 -1.66 -7.51 -2.55
N GLY A 87 -0.38 -7.57 -2.90
CA GLY A 87 0.55 -8.54 -2.31
C GLY A 87 1.91 -8.61 -2.98
N LYS A 88 2.87 -9.34 -2.38
CA LYS A 88 4.16 -9.61 -3.01
C LYS A 88 3.99 -10.68 -4.08
N VAL A 89 4.62 -10.49 -5.23
CA VAL A 89 4.61 -11.44 -6.34
C VAL A 89 5.80 -12.38 -6.18
N PHE A 90 5.52 -13.68 -6.19
CA PHE A 90 6.54 -14.72 -6.23
C PHE A 90 6.72 -15.22 -7.67
N ILE A 91 7.97 -15.29 -8.11
CA ILE A 91 8.33 -15.83 -9.42
C ILE A 91 9.13 -17.12 -9.18
N PRO A 92 8.61 -18.29 -9.60
CA PRO A 92 9.35 -19.54 -9.51
C PRO A 92 10.72 -19.43 -10.18
N GLY A 93 11.77 -19.89 -9.49
CA GLY A 93 13.16 -19.80 -9.97
C GLY A 93 13.90 -18.54 -9.51
N LEU A 94 13.22 -17.57 -8.88
CA LEU A 94 13.86 -16.47 -8.17
C LEU A 94 13.80 -16.66 -6.65
N PRO A 95 14.74 -16.08 -5.87
CA PRO A 95 14.67 -16.12 -4.41
C PRO A 95 13.33 -15.60 -3.89
N ALA A 96 12.79 -16.27 -2.87
CA ALA A 96 11.52 -15.87 -2.27
C ALA A 96 11.61 -14.43 -1.72
N PRO A 97 10.59 -13.59 -1.98
CA PRO A 97 10.58 -12.24 -1.43
C PRO A 97 10.51 -12.32 0.10
N SER A 98 11.24 -11.45 0.80
CA SER A 98 11.16 -11.36 2.26
C SER A 98 9.69 -11.11 2.65
N LEU A 99 9.13 -11.90 3.57
CA LEU A 99 7.73 -11.77 3.97
C LEU A 99 7.49 -10.67 5.01
N THR A 100 8.52 -9.91 5.39
CA THR A 100 8.34 -8.78 6.30
C THR A 100 7.47 -7.71 5.63
N MET A 101 6.30 -7.46 6.22
CA MET A 101 5.39 -6.39 5.82
C MET A 101 5.76 -5.14 6.63
N SER A 102 6.57 -4.27 6.06
CA SER A 102 6.79 -2.92 6.60
C SER A 102 5.77 -1.99 5.96
N ASN A 103 4.52 -2.01 6.45
CA ASN A 103 3.59 -0.90 6.30
C ASN A 103 2.53 -1.02 7.40
N THR A 104 2.50 -0.04 8.30
CA THR A 104 1.43 0.12 9.27
C THR A 104 0.16 0.43 8.48
N MET A 105 -0.84 -0.44 8.57
CA MET A 105 -2.19 -0.11 8.12
C MET A 105 -2.60 1.19 8.84
N PRO A 106 -3.10 2.23 8.14
CA PRO A 106 -3.75 3.33 8.82
C PRO A 106 -4.96 2.72 9.53
N ARG A 107 -4.88 2.57 10.85
CA ARG A 107 -6.00 2.09 11.65
C ARG A 107 -7.14 3.08 11.44
N PRO A 108 -8.34 2.64 11.02
CA PRO A 108 -9.52 3.48 11.12
C PRO A 108 -9.70 3.83 12.60
N SER A 109 -9.42 5.07 12.97
CA SER A 109 -9.61 5.59 14.32
C SER A 109 -11.09 5.84 14.54
N THR A 110 -11.83 4.80 14.89
CA THR A 110 -12.99 4.96 15.78
C THR A 110 -12.51 4.66 17.20
N PRO A 111 -12.62 5.59 18.16
CA PRO A 111 -12.36 5.28 19.55
C PRO A 111 -13.53 4.42 20.04
N LEU A 112 -13.28 3.13 20.20
CA LEU A 112 -14.13 2.28 21.04
C LEU A 112 -13.67 2.52 22.47
N ASP A 113 -14.55 3.10 23.28
CA ASP A 113 -14.36 3.29 24.70
C ASP A 113 -13.81 2.02 25.36
N SER A 114 -12.75 2.20 26.14
CA SER A 114 -12.04 1.16 26.86
C SER A 114 -12.97 0.45 27.85
N VAL A 115 -13.50 -0.72 27.47
CA VAL A 115 -14.10 -1.64 28.45
C VAL A 115 -12.95 -2.37 29.15
N SER A 116 -12.52 -1.82 30.29
CA SER A 116 -11.62 -2.50 31.22
C SER A 116 -12.25 -3.79 31.72
N THR A 117 -11.61 -4.93 31.45
CA THR A 117 -11.92 -6.19 32.12
C THR A 117 -11.50 -6.12 33.59
N PRO A 118 -12.35 -6.49 34.56
CA PRO A 118 -11.99 -6.48 35.98
C PRO A 118 -10.98 -7.58 36.31
N LYS A 119 -9.99 -7.25 37.14
CA LYS A 119 -9.02 -8.20 37.71
C LYS A 119 -9.73 -9.15 38.71
N PRO A 120 -9.52 -10.48 38.66
CA PRO A 120 -9.97 -11.35 39.73
C PRO A 120 -9.05 -11.22 40.95
N LEU A 121 -9.66 -10.91 42.10
CA LEU A 121 -9.04 -10.99 43.43
C LEU A 121 -9.37 -12.37 44.04
N SER A 122 -8.43 -12.88 44.85
CA SER A 122 -8.51 -14.03 45.77
C SER A 122 -8.07 -15.39 45.18
N LYS A 123 -7.29 -16.23 45.87
CA LYS A 123 -7.25 -16.51 47.31
C LYS A 123 -5.86 -16.89 47.84
N LEU A 124 -5.62 -16.40 49.05
CA LEU A 124 -4.69 -16.86 50.07
C LEU A 124 -5.04 -18.30 50.50
N LEU A 125 -4.10 -19.25 50.44
CA LEU A 125 -4.09 -20.55 51.15
C LEU A 125 -2.66 -21.10 50.98
N GLY A 126 -1.76 -21.02 51.96
CA GLY A 126 -1.78 -21.81 53.19
C GLY A 126 -0.84 -23.00 53.01
N SER A 127 0.47 -22.79 53.15
CA SER A 127 1.46 -23.89 53.24
C SER A 127 1.56 -24.30 54.70
N LEU A 128 1.08 -25.50 55.02
CA LEU A 128 1.40 -26.23 56.26
C LEU A 128 2.27 -27.42 55.89
N ASP A 129 3.22 -27.68 56.79
CA ASP A 129 4.29 -28.70 56.91
C ASP A 129 3.93 -30.14 56.46
N GLU A 130 4.83 -31.11 56.27
CA GLU A 130 5.98 -31.53 57.09
C GLU A 130 6.74 -32.69 56.37
N VAL A 131 8.07 -32.76 56.53
CA VAL A 131 8.92 -33.93 56.95
C VAL A 131 10.40 -33.58 56.76
#